data_AF-A0AAJ0I0I2-F1
#
_entry.id   AF-A0AAJ0I0I2-F1
#
_cell.length_a   1.000
_cell.length_b   1.000
_cell.length_c   1.000
_cell.angle_alpha   90.00
_cell.angle_beta   90.00
_cell.angle_gamma   90.00
#
_symmetry.space_group_name_H-M   'P 1'
#
loop_
_entity.id
_entity.type
_entity.pdbx_description
1 polymer ?
#
loop_
_entity_poly.entity_id
_entity_poly.type
_entity_poly.pdbx_seq_one_letter_code
_entity_poly.pdbx_strand_id
1 'polypeptide(L)'
;MGTAPGTHYDGIISRPDLCTFNSSVLLCPSNYTASTNGTTTCLTQPQIDTVEKVYSSYYHEDTGEFIYPGPTLGSEAEWYRIIGNTNGTPSPYGVGFQRNFLLDNATWNWTSYSDSLVDLADRIDPGAATADEYDISAFKSRSGKVILYHGLGDGLVPAKGTELYYNRTMRLFGGSLTTLENLGNTTEFFRLFLLPGMQHC
;
A
#
# COMPACT_ATOMS: atom_id res chain seq x y z
N MET A 1 -11.60 3.72 -22.42
CA MET A 1 -10.17 4.03 -22.64
C MET A 1 -9.85 3.73 -24.09
N GLY A 2 -9.41 4.71 -24.88
CA GLY A 2 -9.10 4.55 -26.30
C GLY A 2 -7.64 4.12 -26.50
N THR A 3 -7.37 3.19 -27.41
CA THR A 3 -6.08 2.50 -27.57
C THR A 3 -5.37 2.83 -28.87
N ALA A 4 -4.04 2.88 -28.80
CA ALA A 4 -3.16 2.66 -29.94
C ALA A 4 -3.21 1.18 -30.38
N PRO A 5 -2.99 0.85 -31.66
CA PRO A 5 -3.00 -0.54 -32.14
C PRO A 5 -1.87 -1.36 -31.51
N GLY A 6 -2.18 -2.54 -30.97
CA GLY A 6 -1.19 -3.51 -30.46
C GLY A 6 -1.25 -3.80 -28.95
N THR A 7 -2.13 -3.16 -28.20
CA THR A 7 -2.33 -3.49 -26.78
C THR A 7 -3.18 -4.75 -26.61
N HIS A 8 -2.56 -5.85 -26.18
CA HIS A 8 -3.28 -7.03 -25.69
C HIS A 8 -3.93 -6.68 -24.34
N TYR A 9 -5.22 -7.00 -24.18
CA TYR A 9 -5.90 -6.94 -22.90
C TYR A 9 -5.80 -8.30 -22.22
N ASP A 10 -5.10 -8.38 -21.10
CA ASP A 10 -4.88 -9.61 -20.32
C ASP A 10 -5.45 -9.52 -18.89
N GLY A 11 -5.99 -8.36 -18.52
CA GLY A 11 -6.53 -8.10 -17.18
C GLY A 11 -5.48 -7.75 -16.14
N ILE A 12 -4.21 -7.57 -16.52
CA ILE A 12 -3.10 -7.28 -15.62
C ILE A 12 -2.65 -5.83 -15.74
N ILE A 13 -2.64 -5.10 -14.62
CA ILE A 13 -2.07 -3.74 -14.58
C ILE A 13 -0.55 -3.86 -14.38
N SER A 14 0.20 -3.83 -15.47
CA SER A 14 1.67 -3.97 -15.45
C SER A 14 2.43 -2.75 -14.94
N ARG A 15 1.83 -1.57 -15.03
CA ARG A 15 2.39 -0.29 -14.57
C ARG A 15 1.33 0.55 -13.86
N PRO A 16 0.97 0.20 -12.60
CA PRO A 16 -0.03 0.95 -11.84
C PRO A 16 0.33 2.43 -11.65
N ASP A 17 1.62 2.76 -11.63
CA ASP A 17 2.15 4.12 -11.54
C ASP A 17 1.83 5.00 -12.77
N LEU A 18 1.61 4.38 -13.94
CA LEU A 18 1.16 5.05 -15.16
C LEU A 18 -0.36 4.99 -15.33
N CYS A 19 -1.06 4.28 -14.47
CA CYS A 19 -2.50 4.13 -14.53
C CYS A 19 -3.18 5.30 -13.83
N THR A 20 -3.88 6.15 -14.59
CA THR A 20 -4.75 7.18 -14.03
C THR A 20 -6.19 6.69 -14.06
N PHE A 21 -6.69 6.20 -12.92
CA PHE A 21 -8.08 5.79 -12.78
C PHE A 21 -8.92 6.94 -12.22
N ASN A 22 -10.01 7.28 -12.92
CA ASN A 22 -11.01 8.22 -12.41
C ASN A 22 -12.19 7.44 -11.82
N SER A 23 -12.28 7.42 -10.49
CA SER A 23 -13.36 6.79 -9.70
C SER A 23 -14.75 7.31 -10.07
N SER A 24 -14.87 8.57 -10.52
CA SER A 24 -16.17 9.22 -10.79
C SER A 24 -16.99 8.49 -11.87
N VAL A 25 -16.35 7.67 -12.71
CA VAL A 25 -17.04 6.85 -13.71
C VAL A 25 -17.90 5.75 -13.09
N LEU A 26 -17.69 5.43 -11.81
CA LEU A 26 -18.47 4.45 -11.05
C LEU A 26 -19.65 5.10 -10.30
N LEU A 27 -19.79 6.43 -10.29
CA LEU A 27 -20.83 7.12 -9.54
C LEU A 27 -22.24 6.73 -10.03
N CYS A 28 -23.14 6.43 -9.08
CA CYS A 28 -24.53 6.15 -9.41
C CYS A 28 -25.22 7.35 -10.08
N PRO A 29 -25.90 7.15 -11.22
CA PRO A 29 -26.79 8.18 -11.76
C PRO A 29 -27.88 8.55 -10.75
N SER A 30 -28.40 9.78 -10.82
CA SER A 30 -29.26 10.39 -9.79
C SER A 30 -30.54 9.61 -9.41
N ASN A 31 -30.94 8.62 -10.22
CA ASN A 31 -32.13 7.78 -10.01
C ASN A 31 -31.80 6.29 -9.79
N TYR A 32 -30.53 5.94 -9.55
CA TYR A 32 -30.08 4.57 -9.31
C TYR A 32 -29.60 4.41 -7.87
N THR A 33 -30.05 3.36 -7.20
CA THR A 33 -29.47 2.89 -5.94
C THR A 33 -28.27 2.00 -6.24
N ALA A 34 -27.27 2.00 -5.35
CA ALA A 34 -26.05 1.18 -5.52
C ALA A 34 -26.36 -0.28 -5.85
N SER A 35 -27.38 -0.85 -5.21
CA SER A 35 -27.94 -2.16 -5.53
C SER A 35 -29.21 -2.02 -6.37
N THR A 36 -29.23 -2.65 -7.54
CA THR A 36 -30.45 -2.89 -8.33
C THR A 36 -30.64 -4.40 -8.43
N ASN A 37 -31.77 -4.92 -7.92
CA ASN A 37 -32.06 -6.37 -7.85
C ASN A 37 -31.00 -7.21 -7.12
N GLY A 38 -30.34 -6.65 -6.10
CA GLY A 38 -29.30 -7.34 -5.33
C GLY A 38 -27.91 -7.28 -5.95
N THR A 39 -27.76 -6.72 -7.16
CA THR A 39 -26.47 -6.55 -7.83
C THR A 39 -26.00 -5.11 -7.68
N THR A 40 -24.78 -4.90 -7.18
CA THR A 40 -24.18 -3.57 -7.13
C THR A 40 -23.66 -3.17 -8.50
N THR A 41 -24.22 -2.12 -9.11
CA THR A 41 -23.87 -1.67 -10.48
C THR A 41 -23.12 -0.34 -10.52
N CYS A 42 -23.12 0.40 -9.41
CA CYS A 42 -22.48 1.70 -9.26
C CYS A 42 -22.19 1.95 -7.77
N LEU A 43 -21.42 3.01 -7.50
CA LEU A 43 -21.06 3.46 -6.16
C LEU A 43 -21.75 4.79 -5.87
N THR A 44 -22.30 4.94 -4.67
CA THR A 44 -22.78 6.23 -4.15
C THR A 44 -21.60 7.17 -3.90
N GLN A 45 -21.85 8.48 -3.79
CA GLN A 45 -20.78 9.44 -3.51
C GLN A 45 -19.95 9.07 -2.24
N PRO A 46 -20.55 8.70 -1.09
CA PRO A 46 -19.75 8.25 0.06
C PRO A 46 -18.90 7.01 -0.19
N GLN A 47 -19.32 6.11 -1.09
CA GLN A 47 -18.53 4.95 -1.50
C GLN A 47 -17.38 5.35 -2.43
N ILE A 48 -17.57 6.33 -3.31
CA ILE A 48 -16.50 6.93 -4.12
C ILE A 48 -15.45 7.56 -3.21
N ASP A 49 -15.88 8.38 -2.25
CA ASP A 49 -14.99 9.04 -1.28
C ASP A 49 -14.17 8.00 -0.49
N THR A 50 -14.80 6.86 -0.15
CA THR A 50 -14.12 5.73 0.50
C THR A 50 -13.05 5.11 -0.40
N VAL A 51 -13.37 4.86 -1.68
CA VAL A 51 -12.41 4.32 -2.65
C VAL A 51 -11.20 5.24 -2.80
N GLU A 52 -11.43 6.54 -2.91
CA GLU A 52 -10.36 7.55 -3.01
C GLU A 52 -9.51 7.60 -1.74
N LYS A 53 -10.15 7.53 -0.56
CA LYS A 53 -9.44 7.47 0.72
C LYS A 53 -8.57 6.21 0.85
N VAL A 54 -9.04 5.06 0.38
CA VAL A 54 -8.26 3.81 0.42
C VAL A 54 -7.02 3.91 -0.45
N TYR A 55 -7.10 4.40 -1.69
CA TYR A 55 -5.94 4.54 -2.56
C TYR A 55 -4.92 5.59 -2.12
N SER A 56 -5.37 6.57 -1.35
CA SER A 56 -4.55 7.67 -0.87
C SER A 56 -3.52 7.18 0.14
N SER A 57 -2.39 7.89 0.23
CA SER A 57 -1.47 7.70 1.35
C SER A 57 -2.14 8.12 2.65
N TYR A 58 -1.81 7.43 3.72
CA TYR A 58 -2.20 7.82 5.06
C TYR A 58 -1.25 8.91 5.57
N TYR A 59 -1.82 10.05 5.93
CA TYR A 59 -1.14 11.16 6.58
C TYR A 59 -1.74 11.36 7.96
N HIS A 60 -0.89 11.76 8.90
CA HIS A 60 -1.32 12.16 10.23
C HIS A 60 -2.24 13.39 10.12
N GLU A 61 -3.45 13.31 10.69
CA GLU A 61 -4.51 14.32 10.54
C GLU A 61 -4.10 15.69 11.12
N ASP A 62 -3.45 15.71 12.28
CA ASP A 62 -3.03 16.98 12.91
C ASP A 62 -1.74 17.59 12.34
N THR A 63 -0.72 16.77 12.02
CA THR A 63 0.61 17.27 11.62
C THR A 63 0.81 17.32 10.11
N GLY A 64 0.01 16.56 9.34
CA GLY A 64 0.21 16.36 7.91
C GLY A 64 1.41 15.48 7.57
N GLU A 65 2.01 14.82 8.55
CA GLU A 65 3.14 13.90 8.34
C GLU A 65 2.71 12.67 7.54
N PHE A 66 3.56 12.24 6.61
CA PHE A 66 3.34 11.01 5.86
C PHE A 66 3.58 9.80 6.76
N ILE A 67 2.59 8.89 6.85
CA ILE A 67 2.69 7.67 7.65
C ILE A 67 2.99 6.47 6.74
N TYR A 68 2.09 6.15 5.80
CA TYR A 68 2.24 4.97 4.94
C TYR A 68 1.53 5.13 3.60
N PRO A 69 2.03 4.58 2.49
CA PRO A 69 1.36 4.73 1.20
C PRO A 69 0.13 3.82 1.09
N GLY A 70 -0.88 4.27 0.36
CA GLY A 70 -2.04 3.44 0.00
C GLY A 70 -1.68 2.35 -1.02
N PRO A 71 -2.55 1.35 -1.24
CA PRO A 71 -2.32 0.27 -2.18
C PRO A 71 -2.26 0.76 -3.64
N THR A 72 -1.78 -0.10 -4.51
CA THR A 72 -1.72 0.11 -5.97
C THR A 72 -3.08 -0.17 -6.62
N LEU A 73 -3.35 0.47 -7.77
CA LEU A 73 -4.45 0.05 -8.64
C LEU A 73 -4.22 -1.39 -9.09
N GLY A 74 -5.27 -2.22 -9.07
CA GLY A 74 -5.21 -3.66 -9.34
C GLY A 74 -5.18 -4.55 -8.10
N SER A 75 -5.19 -3.96 -6.90
CA SER A 75 -5.17 -4.68 -5.61
C SER A 75 -6.56 -4.95 -5.01
N GLU A 76 -7.62 -4.52 -5.70
CA GLU A 76 -8.99 -4.44 -5.17
C GLU A 76 -9.55 -5.80 -4.78
N ALA A 77 -9.09 -6.86 -5.45
CA ALA A 77 -9.47 -8.24 -5.16
C ALA A 77 -9.07 -8.70 -3.74
N GLU A 78 -8.11 -8.04 -3.10
CA GLU A 78 -7.63 -8.37 -1.76
C GLU A 78 -7.96 -7.31 -0.69
N TRP A 79 -8.62 -6.21 -1.06
CA TRP A 79 -8.96 -5.14 -0.12
C TRP A 79 -9.77 -5.57 1.10
N TYR A 80 -10.54 -6.65 0.97
CA TYR A 80 -11.27 -7.25 2.10
C TYR A 80 -10.35 -7.63 3.27
N ARG A 81 -9.04 -7.80 3.02
CA ARG A 81 -8.03 -8.10 4.05
C ARG A 81 -7.64 -6.88 4.88
N ILE A 82 -7.77 -5.66 4.35
CA ILE A 82 -7.42 -4.40 5.04
C ILE A 82 -8.68 -3.66 5.50
N ILE A 83 -9.62 -3.39 4.58
CA ILE A 83 -10.84 -2.62 4.87
C ILE A 83 -11.77 -3.41 5.79
N GLY A 84 -11.62 -4.74 5.81
CA GLY A 84 -12.42 -5.66 6.60
C GLY A 84 -13.48 -6.37 5.76
N ASN A 85 -14.28 -7.19 6.43
CA ASN A 85 -15.35 -7.95 5.80
C ASN A 85 -16.63 -7.10 5.63
N THR A 86 -17.62 -7.65 4.94
CA THR A 86 -18.91 -6.98 4.65
C THR A 86 -19.74 -6.60 5.89
N ASN A 87 -19.31 -6.99 7.10
CA ASN A 87 -20.02 -6.69 8.34
C ASN A 87 -19.59 -5.37 8.99
N GLY A 88 -18.71 -4.59 8.33
CA GLY A 88 -18.26 -3.28 8.82
C GLY A 88 -17.27 -3.37 9.98
N THR A 89 -16.62 -4.53 10.17
CA THR A 89 -15.56 -4.71 11.16
C THR A 89 -14.19 -4.62 10.48
N PRO A 90 -13.22 -3.87 11.03
CA PRO A 90 -11.89 -3.72 10.44
C PRO A 90 -11.10 -5.03 10.48
N SER A 91 -10.00 -5.05 9.73
CA SER A 91 -9.06 -6.18 9.72
C SER A 91 -8.53 -6.53 11.12
N PRO A 92 -8.43 -7.83 11.47
CA PRO A 92 -7.88 -8.26 12.75
C PRO A 92 -6.38 -7.93 12.91
N TYR A 93 -5.64 -7.68 11.83
CA TYR A 93 -4.21 -7.36 11.89
C TYR A 93 -3.97 -6.03 12.60
N GLY A 94 -4.70 -4.98 12.20
CA GLY A 94 -4.62 -3.67 12.86
C GLY A 94 -5.07 -3.80 14.31
N VAL A 95 -6.35 -4.15 14.52
CA VAL A 95 -6.95 -4.21 15.86
C VAL A 95 -6.16 -5.10 16.82
N GLY A 96 -5.63 -6.23 16.34
CA GLY A 96 -4.78 -7.13 17.11
C GLY A 96 -3.45 -6.50 17.51
N PHE A 97 -2.80 -5.74 16.62
CA PHE A 97 -1.60 -4.97 16.95
C PHE A 97 -1.88 -3.97 18.08
N GLN A 98 -2.92 -3.14 17.95
CA GLN A 98 -3.24 -2.16 19.00
C GLN A 98 -3.56 -2.83 20.33
N ARG A 99 -4.40 -3.88 20.33
CA ARG A 99 -4.82 -4.56 21.57
C ARG A 99 -3.69 -5.31 22.27
N ASN A 100 -2.88 -6.06 21.53
CA ASN A 100 -2.00 -7.06 22.12
C ASN A 100 -0.53 -6.64 22.18
N PHE A 101 -0.08 -5.73 21.30
CA PHE A 101 1.32 -5.31 21.23
C PHE A 101 1.51 -3.88 21.75
N LEU A 102 0.59 -2.97 21.42
CA LEU A 102 0.74 -1.56 21.75
C LEU A 102 0.14 -1.18 23.11
N LEU A 103 -1.12 -1.57 23.35
CA LEU A 103 -1.90 -1.08 24.49
C LEU A 103 -2.03 -2.09 25.63
N ASP A 104 -1.73 -3.37 25.38
CA ASP A 104 -2.02 -4.48 26.29
C ASP A 104 -3.46 -4.42 26.86
N ASN A 105 -4.43 -4.17 25.97
CA ASN A 105 -5.83 -3.99 26.30
C ASN A 105 -6.72 -4.70 25.29
N ALA A 106 -7.10 -5.95 25.59
CA ALA A 106 -7.94 -6.78 24.76
C ALA A 106 -9.36 -6.20 24.49
N THR A 107 -9.81 -5.23 25.29
CA THR A 107 -11.15 -4.62 25.18
C THR A 107 -11.16 -3.29 24.42
N TRP A 108 -9.99 -2.77 24.00
CA TRP A 108 -9.90 -1.52 23.24
C TRP A 108 -10.79 -1.56 21.97
N ASN A 109 -11.51 -0.46 21.71
CA ASN A 109 -12.45 -0.37 20.59
C ASN A 109 -11.83 0.42 19.43
N TRP A 110 -11.79 -0.18 18.25
CA TRP A 110 -11.24 0.43 17.05
C TRP A 110 -11.92 1.73 16.63
N THR A 111 -13.18 1.95 17.02
CA THR A 111 -13.89 3.21 16.75
C THR A 111 -13.33 4.39 17.53
N SER A 112 -12.45 4.14 18.51
CA SER A 112 -11.73 5.16 19.28
C SER A 112 -10.32 5.43 18.75
N TYR A 113 -9.98 4.89 17.58
CA TYR A 113 -8.71 5.16 16.91
C TYR A 113 -8.49 6.65 16.70
N SER A 114 -7.26 7.09 16.97
CA SER A 114 -6.73 8.40 16.64
C SER A 114 -5.24 8.28 16.33
N ASP A 115 -4.71 9.24 15.59
CA ASP A 115 -3.33 9.22 15.12
C ASP A 115 -2.29 9.29 16.26
N SER A 116 -2.70 9.69 17.47
CA SER A 116 -1.87 9.54 18.68
C SER A 116 -1.40 8.11 18.97
N LEU A 117 -2.09 7.09 18.41
CA LEU A 117 -1.65 5.70 18.48
C LEU A 117 -0.48 5.40 17.53
N VAL A 118 -0.34 6.15 16.45
CA VAL A 118 0.84 6.11 15.57
C VAL A 118 2.03 6.67 16.33
N ASP A 119 1.89 7.84 16.95
CA ASP A 119 2.94 8.44 17.79
C ASP A 119 3.38 7.53 18.94
N LEU A 120 2.41 6.82 19.54
CA LEU A 120 2.67 5.84 20.59
C LEU A 120 3.42 4.63 20.05
N ALA A 121 3.05 4.13 18.87
CA ALA A 121 3.70 3.00 18.21
C ALA A 121 5.15 3.34 17.85
N ASP A 122 5.40 4.50 17.27
CA ASP A 122 6.75 4.94 16.90
C ASP A 122 7.64 5.13 18.14
N ARG A 123 7.07 5.66 19.23
CA ARG A 123 7.82 5.85 20.49
C ARG A 123 8.18 4.54 21.18
N ILE A 124 7.25 3.58 21.20
CA ILE A 124 7.44 2.32 21.93
C ILE A 124 8.20 1.30 21.07
N ASP A 125 7.92 1.27 19.78
CA ASP A 125 8.35 0.25 18.82
C ASP A 125 8.31 -1.18 19.40
N PRO A 126 7.10 -1.72 19.66
CA PRO A 126 6.95 -3.00 20.34
C PRO A 126 7.72 -4.12 19.62
N GLY A 127 8.80 -4.58 20.25
CA GLY A 127 9.65 -5.65 19.70
C GLY A 127 10.71 -5.18 18.70
N ALA A 128 10.98 -3.88 18.59
CA ALA A 128 11.88 -3.30 17.58
C ALA A 128 11.48 -3.76 16.16
N ALA A 129 10.18 -3.66 15.87
CA ALA A 129 9.55 -4.25 14.70
C ALA A 129 9.54 -3.30 13.50
N THR A 130 9.79 -2.00 13.71
CA THR A 130 9.91 -1.04 12.61
C THR A 130 11.11 -1.38 11.74
N ALA A 131 10.84 -1.70 10.48
CA ALA A 131 11.84 -2.10 9.48
C ALA A 131 12.18 -0.95 8.53
N ASP A 132 12.59 0.20 9.09
CA ASP A 132 12.91 1.43 8.35
C ASP A 132 14.41 1.77 8.35
N GLU A 133 15.28 0.86 8.79
CA GLU A 133 16.72 0.98 8.62
C GLU A 133 17.10 0.88 7.13
N TYR A 134 17.32 2.04 6.52
CA TYR A 134 17.64 2.12 5.09
C TYR A 134 19.14 1.93 4.82
N ASP A 135 20.03 2.20 5.78
CA ASP A 135 21.49 2.00 5.61
C ASP A 135 21.87 0.55 5.90
N ILE A 136 21.86 -0.25 4.83
CA ILE A 136 22.30 -1.65 4.85
C ILE A 136 23.80 -1.83 4.52
N SER A 137 24.64 -0.83 4.79
CA SER A 137 26.06 -0.84 4.39
C SER A 137 26.86 -1.93 5.09
N ALA A 138 26.51 -2.22 6.35
CA ALA A 138 27.08 -3.34 7.09
C ALA A 138 26.73 -4.70 6.47
N PHE A 139 25.55 -4.85 5.89
CA PHE A 139 25.18 -6.07 5.16
C PHE A 139 25.96 -6.18 3.84
N LYS A 140 26.06 -5.08 3.10
CA LYS A 140 26.86 -4.98 1.88
C LYS A 140 28.35 -5.28 2.12
N SER A 141 28.94 -4.76 3.20
CA SER A 141 30.38 -4.94 3.49
C SER A 141 30.77 -6.39 3.79
N ARG A 142 29.79 -7.22 4.15
CA ARG A 142 29.93 -8.68 4.29
C ARG A 142 29.60 -9.45 3.00
N SER A 143 29.57 -8.76 1.86
CA SER A 143 29.19 -9.32 0.55
C SER A 143 27.76 -9.87 0.50
N GLY A 144 26.88 -9.36 1.37
CA GLY A 144 25.47 -9.74 1.39
C GLY A 144 24.74 -9.30 0.12
N LYS A 145 23.78 -10.10 -0.33
CA LYS A 145 22.92 -9.81 -1.49
C LYS A 145 21.46 -9.94 -1.11
N VAL A 146 20.63 -9.00 -1.57
CA VAL A 146 19.19 -8.96 -1.37
C VAL A 146 18.48 -8.99 -2.72
N ILE A 147 17.55 -9.93 -2.85
CA ILE A 147 16.51 -9.91 -3.87
C ILE A 147 15.21 -9.61 -3.14
N LEU A 148 14.67 -8.43 -3.38
CA LEU A 148 13.35 -8.02 -2.91
C LEU A 148 12.36 -8.19 -4.05
N TYR A 149 11.17 -8.68 -3.73
CA TYR A 149 10.10 -8.78 -4.70
C TYR A 149 8.77 -8.38 -4.06
N HIS A 150 7.84 -7.89 -4.87
CA HIS A 150 6.52 -7.53 -4.40
C HIS A 150 5.48 -7.63 -5.52
N GLY A 151 4.30 -8.15 -5.20
CA GLY A 151 3.18 -8.23 -6.14
C GLY A 151 2.49 -6.88 -6.33
N LEU A 152 2.32 -6.41 -7.56
CA LEU A 152 1.65 -5.13 -7.84
C LEU A 152 0.13 -5.20 -7.62
N GLY A 153 -0.45 -6.39 -7.46
CA GLY A 153 -1.83 -6.61 -7.06
C GLY A 153 -1.98 -6.97 -5.58
N ASP A 154 -0.93 -6.82 -4.75
CA ASP A 154 -1.00 -7.08 -3.31
C ASP A 154 -1.93 -6.06 -2.64
N GLY A 155 -3.05 -6.56 -2.10
CA GLY A 155 -4.02 -5.75 -1.38
C GLY A 155 -3.99 -5.93 0.14
N LEU A 156 -2.97 -6.59 0.69
CA LEU A 156 -2.71 -6.68 2.13
C LEU A 156 -1.55 -5.78 2.55
N VAL A 157 -0.45 -5.77 1.79
CA VAL A 157 0.69 -4.88 2.01
C VAL A 157 0.91 -4.08 0.72
N PRO A 158 0.72 -2.75 0.74
CA PRO A 158 0.96 -1.91 -0.43
C PRO A 158 2.38 -2.05 -1.02
N ALA A 159 2.48 -2.45 -2.29
CA ALA A 159 3.76 -2.51 -3.02
C ALA A 159 4.53 -1.17 -3.00
N LYS A 160 3.80 -0.04 -2.97
CA LYS A 160 4.37 1.30 -2.83
C LYS A 160 5.25 1.46 -1.57
N GLY A 161 4.98 0.71 -0.50
CA GLY A 161 5.82 0.71 0.71
C GLY A 161 7.18 0.04 0.46
N THR A 162 7.20 -1.05 -0.31
CA THR A 162 8.45 -1.68 -0.76
C THR A 162 9.24 -0.76 -1.71
N GLU A 163 8.55 -0.08 -2.62
CA GLU A 163 9.19 0.92 -3.49
C GLU A 163 9.78 2.09 -2.67
N LEU A 164 9.07 2.56 -1.64
CA LEU A 164 9.56 3.59 -0.73
C LEU A 164 10.86 3.16 -0.04
N TYR A 165 10.86 1.97 0.56
CA TYR A 165 12.05 1.42 1.21
C TYR A 165 13.22 1.30 0.24
N TYR A 166 13.00 0.64 -0.91
CA TYR A 166 14.02 0.49 -1.94
C TYR A 166 14.58 1.85 -2.38
N ASN A 167 13.72 2.82 -2.68
CA ASN A 167 14.16 4.15 -3.12
C ASN A 167 14.94 4.91 -2.04
N ARG A 168 14.55 4.81 -0.76
CA ARG A 168 15.29 5.44 0.35
C ARG A 168 16.64 4.79 0.57
N THR A 169 16.72 3.46 0.60
CA THR A 169 17.98 2.72 0.66
C THR A 169 18.89 3.09 -0.51
N MET A 170 18.39 3.05 -1.74
CA MET A 170 19.19 3.33 -2.95
C MET A 170 19.79 4.74 -2.94
N ARG A 171 19.07 5.74 -2.44
CA ARG A 171 19.58 7.12 -2.30
C ARG A 171 20.79 7.19 -1.36
N LEU A 172 20.83 6.41 -0.28
CA LEU A 172 21.95 6.39 0.67
C LEU A 172 23.24 5.82 0.06
N PHE A 173 23.12 4.91 -0.92
CA PHE A 173 24.28 4.35 -1.62
C PHE A 173 24.72 5.15 -2.87
N GLY A 174 24.27 6.39 -3.00
CA GLY A 174 24.56 7.23 -4.18
C GLY A 174 23.84 6.76 -5.45
N GLY A 175 22.88 5.82 -5.31
CA GLY A 175 22.01 5.37 -6.38
C GLY A 175 21.03 6.47 -6.75
N SER A 176 21.43 7.40 -7.60
CA SER A 176 20.46 8.20 -8.35
C SER A 176 19.89 7.31 -9.45
N LEU A 177 18.58 7.04 -9.42
CA LEU A 177 17.85 6.28 -10.46
C LEU A 177 17.83 7.00 -11.84
N THR A 178 18.53 8.12 -11.96
CA THR A 178 18.56 8.96 -13.16
C THR A 178 19.60 8.51 -14.18
N THR A 179 20.60 7.70 -13.80
CA THR A 179 21.65 7.21 -14.72
C THR A 179 21.93 5.72 -14.53
N LEU A 180 22.20 5.04 -15.65
CA LEU A 180 22.51 3.60 -15.70
C LEU A 180 23.77 3.22 -14.88
N GLU A 181 24.71 4.16 -14.73
CA GLU A 181 25.95 3.96 -13.96
C GLU A 181 25.69 3.86 -12.45
N ASN A 182 24.82 4.72 -11.91
CA ASN A 182 24.43 4.72 -10.50
C ASN A 182 23.54 3.51 -10.15
N LEU A 183 22.79 2.99 -11.12
CA LEU A 183 22.08 1.72 -11.02
C LEU A 183 23.07 0.54 -10.90
N GLY A 184 24.21 0.56 -11.59
CA GLY A 184 25.18 -0.55 -11.60
C GLY A 184 25.78 -0.87 -10.21
N ASN A 185 26.25 0.15 -9.49
CA ASN A 185 26.92 -0.02 -8.18
C ASN A 185 25.99 -0.46 -7.04
N THR A 186 24.69 -0.25 -7.21
CA THR A 186 23.67 -0.52 -6.18
C THR A 186 22.88 -1.79 -6.49
N THR A 187 22.59 -2.06 -7.76
CA THR A 187 21.94 -3.30 -8.20
C THR A 187 22.84 -4.54 -8.15
N GLU A 188 24.14 -4.41 -7.88
CA GLU A 188 25.00 -5.57 -7.64
C GLU A 188 24.60 -6.36 -6.38
N PHE A 189 24.17 -5.65 -5.34
CA PHE A 189 23.88 -6.23 -4.02
C PHE A 189 22.41 -6.11 -3.60
N PHE A 190 21.64 -5.18 -4.17
CA PHE A 190 20.24 -5.00 -3.81
C PHE A 190 19.37 -4.78 -5.07
N ARG A 191 18.43 -5.69 -5.33
CA ARG A 191 17.51 -5.63 -6.47
C ARG A 191 16.07 -5.73 -6.02
N LEU A 192 15.19 -4.94 -6.64
CA LEU A 192 13.75 -5.03 -6.50
C LEU A 192 13.11 -5.55 -7.78
N PHE A 193 12.23 -6.54 -7.66
CA PHE A 193 11.39 -7.07 -8.73
C PHE A 193 9.91 -6.85 -8.39
N LEU A 194 9.25 -5.98 -9.13
CA LEU A 194 7.80 -5.79 -9.02
C LEU A 194 7.10 -6.75 -9.98
N LEU A 195 6.12 -7.51 -9.49
CA LEU A 195 5.43 -8.54 -10.26
C LEU A 195 3.99 -8.10 -10.60
N PRO A 196 3.72 -7.68 -11.85
CA PRO A 196 2.38 -7.46 -12.35
C PRO A 196 1.42 -8.62 -12.08
N GLY A 197 0.24 -8.33 -11.56
CA GLY A 197 -0.83 -9.31 -11.37
C GLY A 197 -0.62 -10.30 -10.22
N MET A 198 0.56 -10.34 -9.61
CA MET A 198 0.79 -11.09 -8.38
C MET A 198 0.14 -10.34 -7.21
N GLN A 199 -0.61 -11.08 -6.40
CA GLN A 199 -1.25 -10.64 -5.16
C GLN A 199 -0.27 -10.75 -3.97
N HIS A 200 -0.78 -10.88 -2.74
CA HIS A 200 0.05 -11.12 -1.57
C HIS A 200 0.72 -12.49 -1.56
N CYS A 201 2.06 -12.49 -1.65
CA CYS A 201 3.01 -13.62 -1.62
C CYS A 201 2.98 -14.61 -2.81
#